data_AF-A0ABD2VZ83-F1
#
_entry.id   AF-A0ABD2VZ83-F1
#
_cell.length_a   1.000
_cell.length_b   1.000
_cell.length_c   1.000
_cell.angle_alpha   90.00
_cell.angle_beta   90.00
_cell.angle_gamma   90.00
#
_symmetry.space_group_name_H-M   'P 1'
#
loop_
_entity.id
_entity.type
_entity.pdbx_description
1 polymer ?
#
loop_
_entity_poly.entity_id
_entity_poly.type
_entity_poly.pdbx_seq_one_letter_code
_entity_poly.pdbx_strand_id
1 'polypeptide(L)' 'MQVEYKPCVVPANCWELMREFIQGFLGPSVPVQVPTYLQNRINELFQPLDTIHQYLDHFSQYRKSTGII' A
#
# COMPACT_ATOMS: atom_id res chain seq x y z
N MET A 1 -3.75 7.95 -7.57
CA MET A 1 -4.92 7.79 -6.69
C MET A 1 -4.41 7.24 -5.37
N GLN A 2 -4.74 7.88 -4.24
CA GLN A 2 -4.43 7.36 -2.91
C GLN A 2 -5.70 6.72 -2.34
N VAL A 3 -5.60 5.46 -1.90
CA VAL A 3 -6.65 4.75 -1.18
C VAL A 3 -6.00 4.22 0.08
N GLU A 4 -6.57 4.58 1.23
CA GLU A 4 -6.03 4.24 2.55
C GLU A 4 -7.18 3.72 3.42
N TYR A 5 -6.94 2.63 4.13
CA TYR A 5 -7.88 2.11 5.11
C TYR A 5 -7.62 2.77 6.46
N LYS A 6 -8.69 3.04 7.21
CA LYS A 6 -8.59 3.48 8.60
C LYS A 6 -8.32 2.28 9.51
N PRO A 7 -7.85 2.49 10.76
CA PRO A 7 -7.68 1.42 11.73
C PRO A 7 -8.89 0.47 11.74
N CYS A 8 -8.65 -0.79 11.40
CA CYS A 8 -9.67 -1.81 11.19
C CYS A 8 -9.45 -2.98 12.17
N VAL A 9 -10.52 -3.60 12.64
CA VAL A 9 -10.47 -4.72 13.62
C VAL A 9 -9.87 -5.99 13.01
N VAL A 10 -9.84 -6.08 11.67
CA VAL A 10 -9.32 -7.24 10.93
C VAL A 10 -8.29 -6.77 9.86
N PRO A 11 -7.07 -6.37 10.28
CA PRO A 11 -6.05 -5.83 9.37
C PRO A 11 -5.69 -6.77 8.22
N ALA A 12 -5.67 -8.07 8.49
CA ALA A 12 -5.33 -9.13 7.54
C ALA A 12 -6.18 -9.09 6.25
N ASN A 13 -7.44 -8.66 6.34
CA ASN A 13 -8.37 -8.60 5.22
C ASN A 13 -8.36 -7.24 4.51
N CYS A 14 -7.81 -6.20 5.12
CA CYS A 14 -7.91 -4.82 4.64
C CYS A 14 -7.18 -4.65 3.29
N TRP A 15 -6.06 -5.35 3.05
CA TRP A 15 -5.37 -5.33 1.74
C TRP A 15 -6.21 -5.91 0.60
N GLU A 16 -6.73 -7.13 0.74
CA GLU A 16 -7.49 -7.78 -0.34
C GLU A 16 -8.77 -7.00 -0.66
N LEU A 17 -9.47 -6.49 0.36
CA LEU A 17 -10.66 -5.65 0.16
C LEU A 17 -10.35 -4.37 -0.62
N MET A 18 -9.25 -3.68 -0.28
CA MET A 18 -8.81 -2.49 -1.03
C MET A 18 -8.43 -2.85 -2.46
N ARG A 19 -7.72 -3.96 -2.67
CA ARG A 19 -7.31 -4.42 -4.01
C ARG A 19 -8.53 -4.71 -4.88
N GLU A 20 -9.50 -5.46 -4.38
CA GLU A 20 -10.76 -5.75 -5.08
C GLU A 20 -11.53 -4.48 -5.42
N PHE A 21 -11.66 -3.57 -4.46
CA PHE A 21 -12.31 -2.27 -4.67
C PHE A 21 -11.64 -1.48 -5.81
N ILE A 22 -10.33 -1.30 -5.74
CA ILE A 22 -9.57 -0.53 -6.75
C ILE A 22 -9.58 -1.23 -8.11
N GLN A 23 -9.54 -2.57 -8.13
CA GLN A 23 -9.58 -3.37 -9.35
C GLN A 23 -10.89 -3.14 -10.13
N GLY A 24 -12.00 -2.90 -9.45
CA GLY A 24 -13.27 -2.51 -10.07
C GLY A 24 -13.20 -1.20 -10.88
N PHE A 25 -12.25 -0.30 -10.57
CA PHE A 25 -12.07 0.98 -11.27
C PHE A 25 -10.90 0.98 -12.25
N LEU A 26 -9.76 0.40 -11.87
CA LEU A 26 -8.50 0.50 -12.62
C LEU A 26 -8.16 -0.79 -13.40
N GLY A 27 -8.97 -1.83 -13.25
CA GLY A 27 -8.81 -3.11 -13.93
C GLY A 27 -7.43 -3.73 -13.68
N PRO A 28 -6.72 -4.19 -14.73
CA PRO A 28 -5.45 -4.90 -14.59
C PRO A 28 -4.27 -4.01 -14.15
N SER A 29 -4.47 -2.70 -14.05
CA SER A 29 -3.42 -1.75 -13.63
C SER A 29 -3.16 -1.79 -12.12
N VAL A 30 -3.98 -2.51 -11.35
CA VAL A 30 -3.81 -2.63 -9.90
C VAL A 30 -2.71 -3.64 -9.57
N PRO A 31 -1.73 -3.27 -8.71
CA PRO A 31 -0.72 -4.21 -8.25
C PRO A 31 -1.35 -5.44 -7.59
N VAL A 32 -0.96 -6.63 -8.06
CA VAL A 32 -1.39 -7.91 -7.48
C VAL A 32 -0.62 -8.23 -6.20
N GLN A 33 0.62 -7.77 -6.11
CA GLN A 33 1.50 -8.06 -4.99
C GLN A 33 1.31 -7.03 -3.87
N VAL A 34 1.34 -7.53 -2.63
CA VAL A 34 1.37 -6.69 -1.43
C VAL A 34 2.62 -5.80 -1.47
N PRO A 35 2.49 -4.48 -1.30
CA PRO A 35 3.62 -3.57 -1.23
C PRO A 35 4.62 -3.98 -0.15
N THR A 36 5.90 -3.83 -0.43
CA THR A 36 7.00 -4.23 0.46
C THR A 36 6.90 -3.62 1.85
N TYR A 37 6.48 -2.35 1.96
CA TYR A 37 6.29 -1.67 3.25
C TYR A 37 5.16 -2.30 4.11
N LEU A 38 4.25 -3.04 3.49
CA LEU A 38 3.07 -3.64 4.12
C LEU A 38 3.25 -5.14 4.41
N GLN A 39 4.10 -5.85 3.68
CA GLN A 39 4.25 -7.32 3.78
C GLN A 39 4.45 -7.82 5.23
N ASN A 40 5.33 -7.19 5.99
CA ASN A 40 5.63 -7.59 7.37
C ASN A 40 4.61 -7.09 8.40
N ARG A 41 3.70 -6.19 7.99
CA ARG A 41 2.78 -5.47 8.90
C ARG A 41 1.32 -5.60 8.52
N ILE A 42 1.00 -6.49 7.57
CA ILE A 42 -0.36 -6.69 7.05
C ILE A 42 -1.36 -7.16 8.12
N ASN A 43 -0.86 -7.82 9.17
CA ASN A 43 -1.67 -8.29 10.31
C ASN A 43 -1.63 -7.34 11.50
N GLU A 44 -0.82 -6.28 11.44
CA GLU A 44 -0.68 -5.31 12.52
C GLU A 44 -1.75 -4.22 12.39
N LEU A 45 -2.13 -3.63 13.53
CA LEU A 45 -3.02 -2.49 13.52
C LEU A 45 -2.30 -1.31 12.86
N PHE A 46 -2.93 -0.70 11.87
CA PHE A 46 -2.42 0.47 11.19
C PHE A 46 -2.21 1.65 12.15
N GLN A 47 -1.02 2.24 12.11
CA GLN A 47 -0.63 3.42 12.88
C GLN A 47 -0.29 4.59 11.94
N PRO A 48 -0.44 5.85 12.40
CA PRO A 48 -0.09 7.02 11.57
C PRO A 48 1.36 7.04 11.05
N LEU A 49 2.29 6.38 11.76
CA LEU A 49 3.68 6.24 11.34
C LEU A 49 3.82 5.40 10.04
N ASP A 50 2.87 4.51 9.78
CA ASP A 50 2.89 3.63 8.62
C ASP A 50 2.70 4.41 7.32
N THR A 51 1.89 5.47 7.35
CA THR A 51 1.74 6.41 6.24
C THR A 51 3.08 7.08 5.91
N ILE A 52 3.87 7.47 6.92
CA ILE A 52 5.19 8.08 6.70
C ILE A 52 6.14 7.09 6.02
N HIS A 53 6.20 5.85 6.51
CA HIS A 53 7.02 4.80 5.90
C HIS A 53 6.59 4.48 4.46
N GLN A 54 5.28 4.46 4.18
CA GLN A 54 4.74 4.29 2.83
C GLN A 54 5.24 5.39 1.89
N TYR A 55 5.19 6.66 2.29
CA TYR A 55 5.70 7.76 1.46
C TYR A 55 7.21 7.66 1.24
N LEU A 56 7.98 7.35 2.29
CA LEU A 56 9.43 7.19 2.18
C LEU A 56 9.82 6.08 1.19
N ASP A 57 9.15 4.93 1.23
CA ASP A 57 9.36 3.83 0.30
C ASP A 57 8.99 4.24 -1.13
N HIS A 58 7.84 4.91 -1.31
CA HIS A 58 7.40 5.42 -2.61
C HIS A 58 8.42 6.37 -3.25
N PHE A 59 8.90 7.37 -2.50
CA PHE A 59 9.93 8.30 -2.98
C PHE A 59 11.27 7.61 -3.26
N SER A 60 11.63 6.62 -2.45
CA SER A 60 12.84 5.81 -2.65
C SER A 60 12.77 5.01 -3.95
N GLN A 61 11.62 4.41 -4.26
CA GLN A 61 11.38 3.70 -5.51
C GLN A 61 11.33 4.65 -6.70
N TYR A 62 10.67 5.79 -6.56
CA TYR A 62 10.62 6.82 -7.60
C TYR A 62 12.03 7.27 -8.00
N ARG A 63 12.87 7.62 -7.02
CA ARG A 63 14.26 8.03 -7.26
C ARG A 63 15.07 6.98 -8.04
N LYS A 64 14.88 5.69 -7.75
CA LYS A 64 15.50 4.58 -8.48
C LYS A 64 14.99 4.49 -9.92
N SER A 65 13.68 4.67 -10.12
CA SER A 65 13.03 4.55 -11.44
C SER A 65 13.37 5.70 -12.40
N THR A 66 13.61 6.91 -11.87
CA THR A 66 13.88 8.10 -12.68
C THR A 66 15.37 8.30 -12.99
N GLY A 67 16.27 7.45 -12.49
CA GLY A 67 17.72 7.59 -12.73
C GLY A 67 18.32 8.88 -12.17
N ILE A 68 17.74 9.47 -11.10
CA ILE A 68 18.32 10.62 -10.38
C ILE A 68 19.39 10.12 -9.38
N ILE A 69 20.10 9.07 -9.76
CA ILE A 69 21.31 8.50 -9.14
C ILE A 69 22.12 7.86 -10.26
#